data_AF-A0A166MMF8-F1
#
_entry.id   AF-A0A166MMF8-F1
#
_cell.length_a   1.000
_cell.length_b   1.000
_cell.length_c   1.000
_cell.angle_alpha   90.00
_cell.angle_beta   90.00
_cell.angle_gamma   90.00
#
_symmetry.space_group_name_H-M   'P 1'
#
loop_
_entity.id
_entity.type
_entity.pdbx_description
1 polymer ?
#
loop_
_entity_poly.entity_id
_entity_poly.type
_entity_poly.pdbx_seq_one_letter_code
_entity_poly.pdbx_strand_id
1 'polypeptide(L)'
;MGSPVRILVIMSIAISLSACFDRSISGSYVAKDSSSAEFLQLTQAQDGKIIGTWQQLAVKSGGGIETSKANVSGVVDGESLTLTVSLAGLPISRNLSGTVTASTLELNLVGSAGAVASAHFARGSVADFNTEAERLAQAGQSIRTEKLRADQVETLDRSALALEEALNAYVKRARKQIDDTPRFISYFTRASNDISDRLRFAQRLNSVQSAQTEAALAQVFASEPAIRNTGDSIDTTIENMTREEASLNIRMMAFNGNCLGISTVKPGDVIPNMGPCKALTSAAARFGEVRVLVHTAHERLQLQKNKAMKEMEATWQLATRLP
;
A
#
# COMPACT_ATOMS: atom_id res chain seq x y z
N MET A 1 99.65 -1.10 -51.85
CA MET A 1 98.81 -0.76 -50.69
C MET A 1 97.55 -0.08 -51.21
N GLY A 2 96.37 -0.63 -50.88
CA GLY A 2 95.05 0.02 -51.08
C GLY A 2 94.27 -0.39 -52.34
N SER A 3 93.28 -1.27 -52.17
CA SER A 3 92.40 -1.87 -53.19
C SER A 3 91.18 -0.99 -53.57
N PRO A 4 90.48 -1.26 -54.70
CA PRO A 4 89.31 -0.53 -55.23
C PRO A 4 87.97 -1.16 -54.79
N VAL A 5 86.90 -0.36 -54.64
CA VAL A 5 85.53 -0.78 -54.25
C VAL A 5 84.52 0.18 -54.92
N ARG A 6 83.75 -0.24 -55.95
CA ARG A 6 82.39 -0.86 -55.91
C ARG A 6 81.29 0.11 -55.40
N ILE A 7 80.01 0.16 -55.79
CA ILE A 7 79.10 -0.45 -56.78
C ILE A 7 77.67 0.05 -56.35
N LEU A 8 76.74 0.24 -57.28
CA LEU A 8 75.25 0.14 -57.16
C LEU A 8 74.40 1.12 -56.27
N VAL A 9 73.48 1.83 -56.97
CA VAL A 9 71.98 1.74 -56.88
C VAL A 9 71.25 2.39 -55.69
N ILE A 10 70.20 3.19 -55.99
CA ILE A 10 68.76 2.92 -55.75
C ILE A 10 67.93 4.20 -55.94
N MET A 11 67.12 4.14 -56.99
CA MET A 11 65.88 4.85 -57.26
C MET A 11 64.96 4.83 -56.03
N SER A 12 64.62 5.98 -55.44
CA SER A 12 63.60 6.08 -54.38
C SER A 12 62.59 7.17 -54.73
N ILE A 13 61.63 6.79 -55.57
CA ILE A 13 60.35 7.51 -55.71
C ILE A 13 59.54 7.17 -54.46
N ALA A 14 59.50 8.10 -53.51
CA ALA A 14 58.59 8.03 -52.37
C ALA A 14 57.16 8.28 -52.88
N ILE A 15 56.42 7.20 -53.13
CA ILE A 15 54.98 7.25 -53.33
C ILE A 15 54.34 7.45 -51.95
N SER A 16 54.08 8.71 -51.60
CA SER A 16 53.24 9.09 -50.46
C SER A 16 51.78 8.77 -50.81
N LEU A 17 51.38 7.50 -50.74
CA LEU A 17 49.98 7.10 -50.66
C LEU A 17 49.45 7.52 -49.28
N SER A 18 49.05 8.78 -49.14
CA SER A 18 48.08 9.16 -48.13
C SER A 18 46.79 8.42 -48.46
N ALA A 19 46.60 7.27 -47.82
CA ALA A 19 45.30 6.62 -47.75
C ALA A 19 44.34 7.57 -47.03
N CYS A 20 43.66 8.42 -47.80
CA CYS A 20 42.40 9.04 -47.38
C CYS A 20 41.41 7.89 -47.20
N PHE A 21 41.43 7.26 -46.03
CA PHE A 21 40.34 6.42 -45.60
C PHE A 21 39.11 7.32 -45.52
N ASP A 22 38.21 7.15 -46.48
CA ASP A 22 36.92 7.83 -46.50
C ASP A 22 36.17 7.41 -45.23
N ARG A 23 36.12 8.33 -44.26
CA ARG A 23 35.70 8.06 -42.89
C ARG A 23 34.18 8.04 -42.84
N SER A 24 33.57 6.99 -43.40
CA SER A 24 32.12 6.88 -43.44
C SER A 24 31.53 6.68 -42.04
N ILE A 25 30.48 7.42 -41.75
CA ILE A 25 29.74 7.31 -40.49
C ILE A 25 28.72 6.16 -40.51
N SER A 26 28.60 5.44 -41.63
CA SER A 26 27.72 4.29 -41.76
C SER A 26 28.05 3.22 -40.72
N GLY A 27 27.02 2.59 -40.18
CA GLY A 27 27.14 1.51 -39.20
C GLY A 27 26.13 1.64 -38.06
N SER A 28 26.36 0.81 -37.05
CA SER A 28 25.51 0.72 -35.87
C SER A 28 26.22 1.31 -34.66
N TYR A 29 25.44 2.01 -33.84
CA TYR A 29 25.93 2.68 -32.65
C TYR A 29 25.00 2.42 -31.48
N VAL A 30 25.58 2.30 -30.29
CA VAL A 30 24.86 2.07 -29.04
C VAL A 30 25.22 3.19 -28.06
N ALA A 31 24.20 3.81 -27.48
CA ALA A 31 24.33 4.64 -26.29
C ALA A 31 23.63 3.94 -25.12
N LYS A 32 24.12 4.18 -23.90
CA LYS A 32 23.54 3.59 -22.70
C LYS A 32 23.73 4.50 -21.50
N ASP A 33 22.74 4.45 -20.61
CA ASP A 33 22.81 5.04 -19.28
C ASP A 33 22.27 4.06 -18.22
N SER A 34 22.12 4.51 -16.97
CA SER A 34 21.61 3.66 -15.89
C SER A 34 20.22 3.08 -16.15
N SER A 35 19.38 3.79 -16.89
CA SER A 35 17.95 3.56 -17.09
C SER A 35 17.52 3.39 -18.54
N SER A 36 18.40 3.61 -19.51
CA SER A 36 18.08 3.56 -20.93
C SER A 36 19.21 2.97 -21.77
N ALA A 37 18.84 2.50 -22.96
CA ALA A 37 19.74 2.05 -24.00
C ALA A 37 19.17 2.49 -25.36
N GLU A 38 20.05 2.94 -26.25
CA GLU A 38 19.69 3.45 -27.55
C GLU A 38 20.51 2.78 -28.62
N PHE A 39 19.88 2.47 -29.75
CA PHE A 39 20.49 1.86 -30.92
C PHE A 39 20.23 2.76 -32.12
N LEU A 40 21.30 3.19 -32.77
CA LEU A 40 21.25 4.01 -33.97
C LEU A 40 21.94 3.28 -35.11
N GLN A 41 21.21 3.06 -36.20
CA GLN A 41 21.76 2.46 -37.41
C GLN A 41 21.72 3.47 -38.53
N LEU A 42 22.89 3.86 -39.04
CA LEU A 42 23.05 4.90 -40.06
C LEU A 42 23.65 4.35 -41.35
N THR A 43 23.22 4.91 -42.46
CA THR A 43 23.81 4.75 -43.79
C THR A 43 24.07 6.13 -44.37
N GLN A 44 25.32 6.39 -44.75
CA GLN A 44 25.76 7.63 -45.38
C GLN A 44 25.89 7.42 -46.89
N ALA A 45 25.24 8.28 -47.68
CA ALA A 45 25.41 8.35 -49.12
C ALA A 45 26.66 9.16 -49.50
N GLN A 46 27.11 9.05 -50.76
CA GLN A 46 28.31 9.73 -51.26
C GLN A 46 28.23 11.27 -51.19
N ASP A 47 27.01 11.83 -51.18
CA ASP A 47 26.77 13.28 -51.08
C ASP A 47 26.69 13.78 -49.62
N GLY A 48 27.07 12.95 -48.64
CA GLY A 48 27.05 13.29 -47.22
C GLY A 48 25.68 13.19 -46.56
N LYS A 49 24.62 12.83 -47.30
CA LYS A 49 23.29 12.58 -46.72
C LYS A 49 23.27 11.30 -45.89
N ILE A 50 22.50 11.33 -44.81
CA ILE A 50 22.34 10.24 -43.86
C ILE A 50 20.89 9.80 -43.84
N ILE A 51 20.68 8.49 -43.82
CA ILE A 51 19.40 7.86 -43.48
C ILE A 51 19.64 6.78 -42.43
N GLY A 52 18.64 6.48 -41.62
CA GLY A 52 18.79 5.50 -40.56
C GLY A 52 17.56 5.25 -39.73
N THR A 53 17.75 4.44 -38.70
CA THR A 53 16.74 4.12 -37.69
C THR A 53 17.31 4.33 -36.30
N TRP A 54 16.44 4.78 -35.39
CA TRP A 54 16.73 4.91 -33.97
C TRP A 54 15.73 4.06 -33.19
N GLN A 55 16.23 3.28 -32.25
CA GLN A 55 15.44 2.53 -31.31
C GLN A 55 15.94 2.83 -29.91
N GLN A 56 15.03 3.10 -28.98
CA GLN A 56 15.35 3.35 -27.59
C GLN A 56 14.56 2.40 -26.69
N LEU A 57 15.22 1.94 -25.64
CA LEU A 57 14.65 1.21 -24.51
C LEU A 57 14.86 2.06 -23.25
N ALA A 58 13.82 2.24 -22.45
CA ALA A 58 13.91 2.95 -21.17
C ALA A 58 13.14 2.23 -20.08
N VAL A 59 13.72 2.12 -18.88
CA VAL A 59 13.06 1.60 -17.69
C VAL A 59 12.19 2.69 -17.09
N LYS A 60 10.88 2.45 -17.02
CA LYS A 60 9.92 3.33 -16.32
C LYS A 60 10.11 3.23 -14.81
N SER A 61 9.63 4.23 -14.07
CA SER A 61 9.61 4.22 -12.60
C SER A 61 8.87 3.02 -11.99
N GLY A 62 7.93 2.40 -12.73
CA GLY A 62 7.26 1.16 -12.33
C GLY A 62 8.00 -0.13 -12.71
N GLY A 63 9.22 -0.05 -13.25
CA GLY A 63 10.02 -1.20 -13.68
C GLY A 63 9.59 -1.84 -15.00
N GLY A 64 8.62 -1.25 -15.71
CA GLY A 64 8.28 -1.63 -17.09
C GLY A 64 9.31 -1.09 -18.08
N ILE A 65 9.45 -1.75 -19.23
CA ILE A 65 10.30 -1.26 -20.32
C ILE A 65 9.42 -0.51 -21.33
N GLU A 66 9.82 0.71 -21.66
CA GLU A 66 9.32 1.47 -22.79
C GLU A 66 10.22 1.24 -24.00
N THR A 67 9.61 1.00 -25.14
CA THR A 67 10.31 0.91 -26.42
C THR A 67 9.80 1.99 -27.34
N SER A 68 10.70 2.81 -27.88
CA SER A 68 10.37 3.80 -28.91
C SER A 68 11.22 3.55 -30.16
N LYS A 69 10.68 3.90 -31.32
CA LYS A 69 11.34 3.78 -32.62
C LYS A 69 11.10 5.03 -33.45
N ALA A 70 12.13 5.46 -34.17
CA ALA A 70 12.08 6.61 -35.04
C ALA A 70 12.92 6.38 -36.30
N ASN A 71 12.57 7.10 -37.36
CA ASN A 71 13.41 7.21 -38.55
C ASN A 71 14.36 8.39 -38.36
N VAL A 72 15.57 8.25 -38.88
CA VAL A 72 16.61 9.28 -38.81
C VAL A 72 17.00 9.67 -40.23
N SER A 73 17.12 10.97 -40.45
CA SER A 73 17.70 11.54 -41.66
C SER A 73 18.66 12.65 -41.27
N GLY A 74 19.60 13.04 -42.13
CA GLY A 74 20.53 14.09 -41.75
C GLY A 74 21.63 14.33 -42.76
N VAL A 75 22.63 15.10 -42.33
CA VAL A 75 23.84 15.41 -43.09
C VAL A 75 25.04 15.44 -42.16
N VAL A 76 26.20 15.07 -42.70
CA VAL A 76 27.51 15.24 -42.03
C VAL A 76 28.38 16.16 -42.87
N ASP A 77 29.02 17.13 -42.21
CA ASP A 77 29.97 18.06 -42.81
C ASP A 77 31.23 18.13 -41.93
N GLY A 78 32.32 17.51 -42.39
CA GLY A 78 33.52 17.28 -41.59
C GLY A 78 33.21 16.45 -40.33
N GLU A 79 33.47 17.03 -39.16
CA GLU A 79 33.17 16.42 -37.86
C GLU A 79 31.78 16.82 -37.33
N SER A 80 31.08 17.73 -38.00
CA SER A 80 29.76 18.21 -37.58
C SER A 80 28.65 17.31 -38.13
N LEU A 81 27.72 16.93 -37.25
CA LEU A 81 26.60 16.04 -37.57
C LEU A 81 25.27 16.74 -37.25
N THR A 82 24.34 16.74 -38.20
CA THR A 82 22.97 17.18 -37.96
C THR A 82 22.00 16.07 -38.35
N LEU A 83 21.18 15.62 -37.40
CA LEU A 83 20.18 14.57 -37.58
C LEU A 83 18.78 15.12 -37.30
N THR A 84 17.82 14.76 -38.14
CA THR A 84 16.39 14.91 -37.91
C THR A 84 15.81 13.54 -37.57
N VAL A 85 15.30 13.43 -36.36
CA VAL A 85 14.65 12.23 -35.82
C VAL A 85 13.15 12.40 -35.90
N SER A 86 12.46 11.50 -36.60
CA SER A 86 11.00 11.52 -36.76
C SER A 86 10.38 10.28 -36.14
N LEU A 87 9.51 10.45 -35.14
CA LEU A 87 8.85 9.32 -34.50
C LEU A 87 7.99 8.57 -35.53
N ALA A 88 8.14 7.24 -35.58
CA ALA A 88 7.40 6.43 -36.53
C ALA A 88 5.89 6.56 -36.30
N GLY A 89 5.16 7.04 -37.31
CA GLY A 89 3.70 7.18 -37.27
C GLY A 89 3.17 8.50 -36.65
N LEU A 90 4.04 9.44 -36.26
CA LEU A 90 3.64 10.74 -35.70
C LEU A 90 4.31 11.89 -36.49
N PRO A 91 3.63 13.01 -36.75
CA PRO A 91 4.21 14.18 -37.42
C PRO A 91 5.07 15.02 -36.46
N ILE A 92 5.88 14.35 -35.64
CA ILE A 92 6.76 14.98 -34.64
C ILE A 92 8.20 14.65 -35.03
N SER A 93 8.94 15.69 -35.40
CA SER A 93 10.38 15.59 -35.66
C SER A 93 11.17 16.46 -34.70
N ARG A 94 12.41 16.03 -34.42
CA ARG A 94 13.37 16.78 -33.60
C ARG A 94 14.71 16.82 -34.32
N ASN A 95 15.36 17.98 -34.29
CA ASN A 95 16.72 18.12 -34.79
C ASN A 95 17.70 17.91 -33.64
N LEU A 96 18.71 17.08 -33.88
CA LEU A 96 19.83 16.80 -33.01
C LEU A 96 21.09 17.25 -33.74
N SER A 97 21.93 18.02 -33.06
CA SER A 97 23.23 18.46 -33.56
C SER A 97 24.32 17.79 -32.74
N GLY A 98 25.43 17.44 -33.37
CA GLY A 98 26.46 16.67 -32.69
C GLY A 98 27.80 16.69 -33.40
N THR A 99 28.72 15.91 -32.87
CA THR A 99 30.03 15.68 -33.48
C THR A 99 30.27 14.19 -33.73
N VAL A 100 31.00 13.88 -34.79
CA VAL A 100 31.37 12.51 -35.15
C VAL A 100 32.88 12.32 -35.15
N THR A 101 33.33 11.20 -34.58
CA THR A 101 34.71 10.70 -34.69
C THR A 101 34.75 9.39 -35.47
N ALA A 102 35.90 8.69 -35.51
CA ALA A 102 35.99 7.38 -36.20
C ALA A 102 35.02 6.33 -35.63
N SER A 103 34.78 6.40 -34.32
CA SER A 103 34.11 5.33 -33.58
C SER A 103 32.97 5.81 -32.68
N THR A 104 32.74 7.12 -32.59
CA THR A 104 31.73 7.68 -31.67
C THR A 104 30.93 8.81 -32.30
N LEU A 105 29.70 8.99 -31.82
CA LEU A 105 28.86 10.15 -32.08
C LEU A 105 28.52 10.79 -30.73
N GLU A 106 28.69 12.09 -30.62
CA GLU A 106 28.19 12.89 -29.51
C GLU A 106 26.99 13.67 -29.99
N LEU A 107 25.79 13.34 -29.52
CA LEU A 107 24.56 14.01 -29.95
C LEU A 107 24.03 14.91 -28.84
N ASN A 108 23.86 16.18 -29.14
CA ASN A 108 23.23 17.13 -28.23
C ASN A 108 21.70 16.97 -28.29
N LEU A 109 21.14 16.51 -27.17
CA LEU A 109 19.73 16.38 -26.89
C LEU A 109 19.26 17.60 -26.11
N VAL A 110 18.24 18.30 -26.62
CA VAL A 110 17.57 19.35 -25.85
C VAL A 110 16.61 18.68 -24.87
N GLY A 111 16.96 18.74 -23.58
CA GLY A 111 16.14 18.25 -22.48
C GLY A 111 14.94 19.16 -22.18
N SER A 112 14.05 18.68 -21.31
CA SER A 112 13.03 19.53 -20.70
C SER A 112 13.69 20.65 -19.89
N ALA A 113 13.15 21.88 -20.01
CA ALA A 113 13.69 23.12 -19.45
C ALA A 113 14.92 23.75 -20.17
N GLY A 114 15.23 23.33 -21.40
CA GLY A 114 16.25 24.00 -22.24
C GLY A 114 17.70 23.65 -21.90
N ALA A 115 17.92 22.69 -20.98
CA ALA A 115 19.23 22.11 -20.74
C ALA A 115 19.64 21.24 -21.94
N VAL A 116 20.88 21.41 -22.41
CA VAL A 116 21.47 20.53 -23.41
C VAL A 116 22.13 19.36 -22.69
N ALA A 117 21.66 18.14 -22.96
CA ALA A 117 22.32 16.91 -22.55
C ALA A 117 23.10 16.35 -23.75
N SER A 118 24.27 15.74 -23.55
CA SER A 118 24.95 14.97 -24.61
C SER A 118 24.64 13.49 -24.44
N ALA A 119 24.30 12.80 -25.52
CA ALA A 119 24.31 11.35 -25.59
C ALA A 119 25.56 10.88 -26.34
N HIS A 120 26.34 10.05 -25.65
CA HIS A 120 27.51 9.39 -26.19
C HIS A 120 27.12 8.06 -26.84
N PHE A 121 27.25 7.99 -28.16
CA PHE A 121 27.07 6.78 -28.94
C PHE A 121 28.43 6.22 -29.33
N ALA A 122 28.69 4.98 -28.96
CA ALA A 122 29.86 4.24 -29.45
C ALA A 122 29.45 3.27 -30.55
N ARG A 123 30.33 3.00 -31.52
CA ARG A 123 30.10 1.91 -32.48
C ARG A 123 29.83 0.61 -31.74
N GLY A 124 28.81 -0.10 -32.18
CA GLY A 124 28.36 -1.33 -31.56
C GLY A 124 27.51 -2.17 -32.50
N SER A 125 26.96 -3.23 -31.97
CA SER A 125 26.16 -4.21 -32.69
C SER A 125 24.77 -4.34 -32.10
N VAL A 126 23.91 -5.07 -32.81
CA VAL A 126 22.60 -5.48 -32.26
C VAL A 126 22.78 -6.35 -31.01
N ALA A 127 23.85 -7.13 -30.93
CA ALA A 127 24.15 -7.94 -29.75
C ALA A 127 24.44 -7.06 -28.53
N ASP A 128 25.24 -5.99 -28.69
CA ASP A 128 25.53 -5.05 -27.59
C ASP A 128 24.27 -4.36 -27.08
N PHE A 129 23.38 -3.94 -27.99
CA PHE A 129 22.09 -3.37 -27.61
C PHE A 129 21.19 -4.38 -26.89
N ASN A 130 21.15 -5.63 -27.35
CA ASN A 130 20.38 -6.69 -26.71
C ASN A 130 20.91 -7.01 -25.30
N THR A 131 22.23 -6.99 -25.09
CA THR A 131 22.84 -7.11 -23.76
C THR A 131 22.36 -6.00 -22.82
N GLU A 132 22.29 -4.76 -23.30
CA GLU A 132 21.75 -3.66 -22.50
C GLU A 132 20.24 -3.80 -22.27
N ALA A 133 19.49 -4.32 -23.23
CA ALA A 133 18.07 -4.63 -23.07
C ALA A 133 17.83 -5.65 -21.94
N GLU A 134 18.66 -6.71 -21.86
CA GLU A 134 18.61 -7.70 -20.78
C GLU A 134 18.96 -7.07 -19.42
N ARG A 135 20.00 -6.22 -19.36
CA ARG A 135 20.36 -5.48 -18.14
C ARG A 135 19.21 -4.60 -17.65
N LEU A 136 18.59 -3.85 -18.56
CA LEU A 136 17.43 -3.00 -18.23
C LEU A 136 16.23 -3.83 -17.78
N ALA A 137 15.99 -5.00 -18.38
CA ALA A 137 14.94 -5.92 -17.94
C ALA A 137 15.17 -6.44 -16.51
N GLN A 138 16.41 -6.77 -16.16
CA GLN A 138 16.79 -7.17 -14.79
C GLN A 138 16.63 -6.02 -13.79
N ALA A 139 17.04 -4.81 -14.16
CA ALA A 139 16.83 -3.61 -13.35
C ALA A 139 15.32 -3.34 -13.14
N GLY A 140 14.52 -3.43 -14.19
CA GLY A 140 13.07 -3.29 -14.13
C GLY A 140 12.40 -4.33 -13.24
N GLN A 141 12.87 -5.59 -13.27
CA GLN A 141 12.39 -6.64 -12.38
C GLN A 141 12.71 -6.35 -10.91
N SER A 142 13.89 -5.79 -10.62
CA SER A 142 14.28 -5.40 -9.27
C SER A 142 13.37 -4.27 -8.75
N ILE A 143 13.09 -3.26 -9.57
CA ILE A 143 12.17 -2.16 -9.24
C ILE A 143 10.75 -2.69 -8.96
N ARG A 144 10.24 -3.61 -9.78
CA ARG A 144 8.90 -4.21 -9.57
C ARG A 144 8.83 -4.99 -8.26
N THR A 145 9.86 -5.78 -7.95
CA THR A 145 9.92 -6.56 -6.71
C THR A 145 9.96 -5.64 -5.49
N GLU A 146 10.77 -4.58 -5.52
CA GLU A 146 10.85 -3.62 -4.42
C GLU A 146 9.54 -2.84 -4.24
N LYS A 147 8.92 -2.43 -5.34
CA LYS A 147 7.61 -1.76 -5.31
C LYS A 147 6.54 -2.67 -4.71
N LEU A 148 6.47 -3.93 -5.15
CA LEU A 148 5.52 -4.89 -4.60
C LEU A 148 5.75 -5.09 -3.09
N ARG A 149 7.00 -5.18 -2.66
CA ARG A 149 7.37 -5.27 -1.25
C ARG A 149 6.89 -4.03 -0.48
N ALA A 150 7.15 -2.83 -0.99
CA ALA A 150 6.72 -1.58 -0.36
C ALA A 150 5.18 -1.50 -0.25
N ASP A 151 4.45 -1.85 -1.31
CA ASP A 151 2.98 -1.86 -1.33
C ASP A 151 2.41 -2.86 -0.31
N GLN A 152 3.07 -4.02 -0.14
CA GLN A 152 2.71 -5.00 0.88
C GLN A 152 2.96 -4.48 2.31
N VAL A 153 4.09 -3.81 2.56
CA VAL A 153 4.37 -3.15 3.86
C VAL A 153 3.31 -2.10 4.16
N GLU A 154 2.98 -1.23 3.21
CA GLU A 154 1.97 -0.19 3.42
C GLU A 154 0.59 -0.78 3.74
N THR A 155 0.22 -1.87 3.06
CA THR A 155 -1.04 -2.59 3.31
C THR A 155 -1.08 -3.18 4.72
N LEU A 156 0.05 -3.75 5.18
CA LEU A 156 0.18 -4.29 6.53
C LEU A 156 0.12 -3.18 7.58
N ASP A 157 0.80 -2.05 7.36
CA ASP A 157 0.77 -0.90 8.26
C ASP A 157 -0.64 -0.34 8.43
N ARG A 158 -1.36 -0.14 7.32
CA ARG A 158 -2.74 0.32 7.34
C ARG A 158 -3.65 -0.64 8.10
N SER A 159 -3.43 -1.95 7.93
CA SER A 159 -4.19 -2.99 8.62
C SER A 159 -3.90 -3.02 10.12
N ALA A 160 -2.64 -2.79 10.52
CA ALA A 160 -2.24 -2.70 11.92
C ALA A 160 -2.87 -1.48 12.61
N LEU A 161 -2.84 -0.31 11.96
CA LEU A 161 -3.49 0.92 12.46
C LEU A 161 -5.01 0.76 12.60
N ALA A 162 -5.67 0.17 11.59
CA ALA A 162 -7.11 -0.09 11.66
C ALA A 162 -7.49 -1.10 12.76
N LEU A 163 -6.59 -2.02 13.12
CA LEU A 163 -6.80 -2.91 14.27
C LEU A 163 -6.58 -2.17 15.58
N GLU A 164 -5.54 -1.34 15.68
CA GLU A 164 -5.29 -0.49 16.85
C GLU A 164 -6.50 0.39 17.19
N GLU A 165 -7.04 1.11 16.19
CA GLU A 165 -8.21 1.96 16.34
C GLU A 165 -9.43 1.16 16.85
N ALA A 166 -9.67 -0.02 16.27
CA ALA A 166 -10.77 -0.88 16.67
C ALA A 166 -10.62 -1.39 18.11
N LEU A 167 -9.42 -1.79 18.53
CA LEU A 167 -9.12 -2.18 19.90
C LEU A 167 -9.34 -1.02 20.88
N ASN A 168 -8.84 0.17 20.56
CA ASN A 168 -9.03 1.35 21.41
C ASN A 168 -10.52 1.74 21.51
N ALA A 169 -11.28 1.63 20.41
CA ALA A 169 -12.72 1.88 20.42
C ALA A 169 -13.49 0.87 21.28
N TYR A 170 -13.13 -0.42 21.20
CA TYR A 170 -13.67 -1.46 22.07
C TYR A 170 -13.36 -1.14 23.54
N VAL A 171 -12.10 -0.80 23.88
CA VAL A 171 -11.69 -0.45 25.25
C VAL A 171 -12.53 0.70 25.80
N LYS A 172 -12.78 1.74 25.00
CA LYS A 172 -13.63 2.87 25.39
C LYS A 172 -15.08 2.43 25.69
N ARG A 173 -15.68 1.59 24.84
CA ARG A 173 -17.03 1.05 25.05
C ARG A 173 -17.10 0.12 26.26
N ALA A 174 -16.11 -0.75 26.43
CA ALA A 174 -16.01 -1.66 27.56
C ALA A 174 -15.94 -0.90 28.88
N ARG A 175 -15.09 0.13 28.98
CA ARG A 175 -15.01 1.01 30.15
C ARG A 175 -16.35 1.68 30.45
N LYS A 176 -16.99 2.25 29.43
CA LYS A 176 -18.32 2.84 29.58
C LYS A 176 -19.35 1.85 30.14
N GLN A 177 -19.35 0.61 29.67
CA GLN A 177 -20.28 -0.41 30.18
C GLN A 177 -19.95 -0.83 31.62
N ILE A 178 -18.67 -0.94 31.97
CA ILE A 178 -18.23 -1.17 33.35
C ILE A 178 -18.77 -0.05 34.25
N ASP A 179 -18.58 1.21 33.84
CA ASP A 179 -19.02 2.39 34.60
C ASP A 179 -20.55 2.50 34.70
N ASP A 180 -21.27 2.12 33.65
CA ASP A 180 -22.75 2.14 33.62
C ASP A 180 -23.38 0.96 34.38
N THR A 181 -22.62 -0.12 34.65
CA THR A 181 -23.13 -1.36 35.29
C THR A 181 -23.81 -1.10 36.64
N PRO A 182 -23.22 -0.36 37.60
CA PRO A 182 -23.88 -0.07 38.87
C PRO A 182 -25.25 0.62 38.69
N ARG A 183 -25.36 1.54 37.73
CA ARG A 183 -26.62 2.25 37.45
C ARG A 183 -27.70 1.27 36.97
N PHE A 184 -27.36 0.33 36.09
CA PHE A 184 -28.32 -0.68 35.62
C PHE A 184 -28.73 -1.66 36.71
N ILE A 185 -27.80 -2.08 37.56
CA ILE A 185 -28.13 -2.89 38.75
C ILE A 185 -29.12 -2.12 39.64
N SER A 186 -28.83 -0.85 39.95
CA SER A 186 -29.75 -0.02 40.74
C SER A 186 -31.10 0.24 40.07
N TYR A 187 -31.17 0.24 38.74
CA TYR A 187 -32.43 0.32 38.01
C TYR A 187 -33.30 -0.92 38.27
N PHE A 188 -32.77 -2.12 38.03
CA PHE A 188 -33.54 -3.36 38.24
C PHE A 188 -33.91 -3.61 39.71
N THR A 189 -33.01 -3.29 40.64
CA THR A 189 -33.34 -3.37 42.08
C THR A 189 -34.48 -2.43 42.45
N ARG A 190 -34.45 -1.17 41.97
CA ARG A 190 -35.53 -0.21 42.26
C ARG A 190 -36.85 -0.61 41.60
N ALA A 191 -36.80 -1.10 40.36
CA ALA A 191 -37.98 -1.58 39.65
C ALA A 191 -38.64 -2.76 40.39
N SER A 192 -37.86 -3.76 40.84
CA SER A 192 -38.35 -4.88 41.65
C SER A 192 -39.03 -4.40 42.94
N ASN A 193 -38.39 -3.47 43.66
CA ASN A 193 -38.94 -2.93 44.90
C ASN A 193 -40.22 -2.11 44.66
N ASP A 194 -40.24 -1.22 43.67
CA ASP A 194 -41.42 -0.38 43.37
C ASP A 194 -42.64 -1.24 42.98
N ILE A 195 -42.47 -2.25 42.13
CA ILE A 195 -43.54 -3.17 41.74
C ILE A 195 -44.04 -3.97 42.96
N SER A 196 -43.13 -4.46 43.80
CA SER A 196 -43.47 -5.17 45.04
C SER A 196 -44.23 -4.27 46.03
N ASP A 197 -43.84 -3.01 46.16
CA ASP A 197 -44.47 -2.03 47.05
C ASP A 197 -45.89 -1.68 46.57
N ARG A 198 -46.07 -1.48 45.26
CA ARG A 198 -47.38 -1.24 44.66
C ARG A 198 -48.32 -2.42 44.83
N LEU A 199 -47.84 -3.66 44.66
CA LEU A 199 -48.66 -4.85 44.91
C LEU A 199 -49.07 -4.93 46.38
N ARG A 200 -48.13 -4.72 47.32
CA ARG A 200 -48.45 -4.71 48.76
C ARG A 200 -49.45 -3.61 49.12
N PHE A 201 -49.36 -2.45 48.48
CA PHE A 201 -50.33 -1.37 48.64
C PHE A 201 -51.71 -1.80 48.13
N ALA A 202 -51.82 -2.35 46.91
CA ALA A 202 -53.05 -2.89 46.37
C ALA A 202 -53.70 -3.95 47.28
N GLN A 203 -52.89 -4.85 47.84
CA GLN A 203 -53.34 -5.86 48.81
C GLN A 203 -53.88 -5.26 50.12
N ARG A 204 -53.34 -4.13 50.58
CA ARG A 204 -53.78 -3.46 51.82
C ARG A 204 -55.09 -2.70 51.66
N LEU A 205 -55.37 -2.18 50.46
CA LEU A 205 -56.58 -1.42 50.19
C LEU A 205 -57.86 -2.26 50.37
N ASN A 206 -57.74 -3.60 50.31
CA ASN A 206 -58.85 -4.56 50.41
C ASN A 206 -60.01 -4.22 49.43
N SER A 207 -61.10 -4.99 49.46
CA SER A 207 -62.28 -4.76 48.58
C SER A 207 -63.03 -3.44 48.85
N VAL A 208 -62.61 -2.66 49.85
CA VAL A 208 -63.30 -1.44 50.30
C VAL A 208 -63.01 -0.25 49.38
N GLN A 209 -61.90 -0.28 48.63
CA GLN A 209 -61.47 0.80 47.73
C GLN A 209 -61.11 0.27 46.33
N SER A 210 -62.06 -0.44 45.69
CA SER A 210 -61.86 -1.13 44.40
C SER A 210 -61.18 -0.30 43.32
N ALA A 211 -61.61 0.94 43.10
CA ALA A 211 -61.02 1.83 42.10
C ALA A 211 -59.54 2.14 42.36
N GLN A 212 -59.11 2.22 43.63
CA GLN A 212 -57.72 2.48 43.99
C GLN A 212 -56.85 1.22 43.86
N THR A 213 -57.42 0.05 44.17
CA THR A 213 -56.79 -1.26 43.94
C THR A 213 -56.57 -1.50 42.45
N GLU A 214 -57.58 -1.27 41.61
CA GLU A 214 -57.49 -1.38 40.14
C GLU A 214 -56.42 -0.44 39.57
N ALA A 215 -56.38 0.82 40.02
CA ALA A 215 -55.38 1.79 39.58
C ALA A 215 -53.95 1.36 39.95
N ALA A 216 -53.74 0.81 41.15
CA ALA A 216 -52.44 0.31 41.58
C ALA A 216 -52.00 -0.92 40.77
N LEU A 217 -52.91 -1.86 40.48
CA LEU A 217 -52.64 -3.02 39.64
C LEU A 217 -52.36 -2.64 38.19
N ALA A 218 -53.11 -1.69 37.62
CA ALA A 218 -52.86 -1.17 36.28
C ALA A 218 -51.43 -0.59 36.14
N GLN A 219 -50.93 0.10 37.17
CA GLN A 219 -49.55 0.61 37.19
C GLN A 219 -48.51 -0.50 37.27
N VAL A 220 -48.78 -1.57 38.03
CA VAL A 220 -47.92 -2.76 38.09
C VAL A 220 -47.77 -3.39 36.71
N PHE A 221 -48.87 -3.60 35.98
CA PHE A 221 -48.83 -4.17 34.63
C PHE A 221 -48.23 -3.21 33.59
N ALA A 222 -48.53 -1.92 33.68
CA ALA A 222 -48.01 -0.92 32.74
C ALA A 222 -46.47 -0.78 32.80
N SER A 223 -45.85 -1.16 33.92
CA SER A 223 -44.39 -1.11 34.08
C SER A 223 -43.65 -2.23 33.33
N GLU A 224 -44.31 -3.36 33.06
CA GLU A 224 -43.68 -4.58 32.53
C GLU A 224 -42.98 -4.36 31.17
N PRO A 225 -43.64 -3.78 30.13
CA PRO A 225 -43.01 -3.65 28.82
C PRO A 225 -41.74 -2.80 28.84
N ALA A 226 -41.72 -1.70 29.61
CA ALA A 226 -40.57 -0.82 29.70
C ALA A 226 -39.36 -1.51 30.37
N ILE A 227 -39.61 -2.30 31.41
CA ILE A 227 -38.58 -3.05 32.13
C ILE A 227 -38.02 -4.17 31.26
N ARG A 228 -38.88 -4.94 30.58
CA ARG A 228 -38.46 -5.99 29.64
C ARG A 228 -37.64 -5.43 28.49
N ASN A 229 -38.13 -4.38 27.81
CA ASN A 229 -37.41 -3.74 26.72
C ASN A 229 -36.02 -3.23 27.15
N THR A 230 -35.90 -2.71 28.38
CA THR A 230 -34.61 -2.29 28.94
C THR A 230 -33.68 -3.51 29.16
N GLY A 231 -34.22 -4.61 29.67
CA GLY A 231 -33.49 -5.88 29.81
C GLY A 231 -32.97 -6.41 28.48
N ASP A 232 -33.83 -6.50 27.47
CA ASP A 232 -33.48 -7.02 26.14
C ASP A 232 -32.45 -6.13 25.43
N SER A 233 -32.55 -4.80 25.60
CA SER A 233 -31.56 -3.85 25.08
C SER A 233 -30.18 -4.05 25.72
N ILE A 234 -30.11 -4.39 27.01
CA ILE A 234 -28.86 -4.69 27.71
C ILE A 234 -28.28 -6.01 27.21
N ASP A 235 -29.10 -7.04 27.04
CA ASP A 235 -28.68 -8.34 26.54
C ASP A 235 -28.09 -8.22 25.13
N THR A 236 -28.79 -7.54 24.24
CA THR A 236 -28.32 -7.25 22.87
C THR A 236 -26.98 -6.51 22.89
N THR A 237 -26.81 -5.56 23.80
CA THR A 237 -25.57 -4.77 23.94
C THR A 237 -24.40 -5.64 24.40
N ILE A 238 -24.64 -6.57 25.33
CA ILE A 238 -23.64 -7.53 25.82
C ILE A 238 -23.25 -8.49 24.70
N GLU A 239 -24.22 -9.09 24.01
CA GLU A 239 -23.96 -10.00 22.90
C GLU A 239 -23.17 -9.35 21.76
N ASN A 240 -23.50 -8.10 21.41
CA ASN A 240 -22.77 -7.35 20.39
C ASN A 240 -21.31 -7.13 20.80
N MET A 241 -21.04 -6.85 22.08
CA MET A 241 -19.67 -6.73 22.59
C MET A 241 -18.92 -8.06 22.54
N THR A 242 -19.56 -9.17 22.92
CA THR A 242 -18.94 -10.50 22.83
C THR A 242 -18.60 -10.87 21.37
N ARG A 243 -19.51 -10.58 20.43
CA ARG A 243 -19.26 -10.80 18.99
C ARG A 243 -18.11 -9.94 18.47
N GLU A 244 -18.08 -8.67 18.84
CA GLU A 244 -16.98 -7.77 18.46
C GLU A 244 -15.64 -8.25 19.04
N GLU A 245 -15.61 -8.65 20.30
CA GLU A 245 -14.41 -9.20 20.93
C GLU A 245 -13.87 -10.42 20.19
N ALA A 246 -14.73 -11.38 19.83
CA ALA A 246 -14.34 -12.55 19.06
C ALA A 246 -13.73 -12.16 17.71
N SER A 247 -14.32 -11.18 17.01
CA SER A 247 -13.78 -10.64 15.76
C SER A 247 -12.40 -10.00 15.96
N LEU A 248 -12.21 -9.21 17.02
CA LEU A 248 -10.94 -8.58 17.35
C LEU A 248 -9.86 -9.60 17.69
N ASN A 249 -10.19 -10.65 18.45
CA ASN A 249 -9.27 -11.74 18.75
C ASN A 249 -8.78 -12.43 17.47
N ILE A 250 -9.66 -12.72 16.51
CA ILE A 250 -9.29 -13.30 15.20
C ILE A 250 -8.35 -12.36 14.43
N ARG A 251 -8.68 -11.06 14.37
CA ARG A 251 -7.84 -10.07 13.68
C ARG A 251 -6.47 -9.94 14.34
N MET A 252 -6.38 -10.02 15.67
CA MET A 252 -5.10 -10.01 16.40
C MET A 252 -4.22 -11.22 16.04
N MET A 253 -4.81 -12.40 15.82
CA MET A 253 -4.04 -13.58 15.42
C MET A 253 -3.29 -13.39 14.11
N ALA A 254 -3.82 -12.60 13.17
CA ALA A 254 -3.14 -12.28 11.91
C ALA A 254 -1.85 -11.45 12.10
N PHE A 255 -1.69 -10.81 13.26
CA PHE A 255 -0.50 -10.05 13.62
C PHE A 255 0.41 -10.77 14.62
N ASN A 256 0.08 -12.00 15.03
CA ASN A 256 0.97 -12.83 15.82
C ASN A 256 2.21 -13.19 14.99
N GLY A 257 3.39 -13.11 15.60
CA GLY A 257 4.68 -13.35 14.93
C GLY A 257 5.24 -12.15 14.18
N ASN A 258 4.40 -11.18 13.79
CA ASN A 258 4.82 -9.95 13.09
C ASN A 258 4.89 -8.73 14.03
N CYS A 259 3.79 -8.42 14.74
CA CYS A 259 3.73 -7.32 15.70
C CYS A 259 3.43 -7.79 17.13
N LEU A 260 2.73 -8.92 17.29
CA LEU A 260 2.27 -9.46 18.57
C LEU A 260 2.97 -10.79 18.87
N GLY A 261 3.31 -11.04 20.13
CA GLY A 261 3.97 -12.27 20.56
C GLY A 261 5.48 -12.32 20.26
N ILE A 262 6.04 -13.53 20.18
CA ILE A 262 7.46 -13.76 19.87
C ILE A 262 7.64 -13.64 18.36
N SER A 263 8.54 -12.76 17.91
CA SER A 263 8.81 -12.55 16.48
C SER A 263 9.31 -13.84 15.83
N THR A 264 8.65 -14.26 14.75
CA THR A 264 9.03 -15.42 13.92
C THR A 264 9.62 -15.01 12.57
N VAL A 265 9.90 -13.72 12.42
CA VAL A 265 10.28 -13.10 11.16
C VAL A 265 11.67 -13.55 10.70
N LYS A 266 11.79 -13.91 9.43
CA LYS A 266 13.03 -14.34 8.77
C LYS A 266 13.58 -13.26 7.82
N PRO A 267 14.88 -13.29 7.50
CA PRO A 267 15.45 -12.45 6.46
C PRO A 267 14.71 -12.66 5.13
N GLY A 268 14.18 -11.58 4.54
CA GLY A 268 13.38 -11.62 3.32
C GLY A 268 11.88 -11.44 3.53
N ASP A 269 11.37 -11.64 4.74
CA ASP A 269 9.94 -11.44 5.05
C ASP A 269 9.53 -9.97 4.91
N VAL A 270 8.27 -9.75 4.58
CA VAL A 270 7.67 -8.42 4.53
C VAL A 270 7.17 -8.08 5.93
N ILE A 271 7.80 -7.10 6.56
CA ILE A 271 7.55 -6.71 7.94
C ILE A 271 6.86 -5.34 7.91
N PRO A 272 5.79 -5.13 8.68
CA PRO A 272 5.25 -3.80 8.90
C PRO A 272 6.33 -2.85 9.44
N ASN A 273 6.16 -1.55 9.25
CA ASN A 273 6.98 -0.58 9.96
C ASN A 273 6.78 -0.76 11.48
N MET A 274 7.88 -0.63 12.25
CA MET A 274 7.86 -0.91 13.69
C MET A 274 6.98 0.10 14.48
N GLY A 275 6.66 1.26 13.90
CA GLY A 275 5.77 2.27 14.49
C GLY A 275 4.34 1.73 14.72
N PRO A 276 3.60 1.36 13.65
CA PRO A 276 2.31 0.69 13.75
C PRO A 276 2.29 -0.53 14.69
N CYS A 277 3.33 -1.38 14.65
CA CYS A 277 3.40 -2.54 15.54
C CYS A 277 3.43 -2.13 17.03
N LYS A 278 4.24 -1.13 17.41
CA LYS A 278 4.35 -0.69 18.83
C LYS A 278 3.02 -0.16 19.38
N ALA A 279 2.31 0.62 18.58
CA ALA A 279 1.01 1.17 18.95
C ALA A 279 -0.04 0.04 19.08
N LEU A 280 -0.04 -0.90 18.12
CA LEU A 280 -0.88 -2.08 18.16
C LEU A 280 -0.62 -2.96 19.40
N THR A 281 0.64 -3.22 19.77
CA THR A 281 0.98 -3.99 21.00
C THR A 281 0.40 -3.32 22.24
N SER A 282 0.50 -1.99 22.32
CA SER A 282 -0.03 -1.21 23.45
C SER A 282 -1.56 -1.26 23.50
N ALA A 283 -2.23 -1.19 22.35
CA ALA A 283 -3.68 -1.31 22.27
C ALA A 283 -4.16 -2.73 22.63
N ALA A 284 -3.46 -3.77 22.16
CA ALA A 284 -3.73 -5.16 22.48
C ALA A 284 -3.61 -5.45 23.99
N ALA A 285 -2.61 -4.88 24.66
CA ALA A 285 -2.47 -5.00 26.12
C ALA A 285 -3.67 -4.39 26.87
N ARG A 286 -4.06 -3.16 26.53
CA ARG A 286 -5.23 -2.49 27.13
C ARG A 286 -6.54 -3.24 26.86
N PHE A 287 -6.68 -3.81 25.66
CA PHE A 287 -7.79 -4.67 25.30
C PHE A 287 -7.82 -5.93 26.19
N GLY A 288 -6.68 -6.61 26.38
CA GLY A 288 -6.58 -7.77 27.26
C GLY A 288 -6.94 -7.45 28.72
N GLU A 289 -6.50 -6.30 29.23
CA GLU A 289 -6.81 -5.83 30.59
C GLU A 289 -8.31 -5.57 30.78
N VAL A 290 -8.95 -4.81 29.87
CA VAL A 290 -10.36 -4.43 30.03
C VAL A 290 -11.31 -5.60 29.79
N ARG A 291 -10.92 -6.57 28.97
CA ARG A 291 -11.75 -7.74 28.62
C ARG A 291 -12.21 -8.52 29.86
N VAL A 292 -11.29 -8.78 30.78
CA VAL A 292 -11.64 -9.50 32.02
C VAL A 292 -12.61 -8.68 32.86
N LEU A 293 -12.35 -7.38 32.99
CA LEU A 293 -13.18 -6.48 33.79
C LEU A 293 -14.60 -6.34 33.25
N VAL A 294 -14.76 -6.22 31.92
CA VAL A 294 -16.07 -6.07 31.29
C VAL A 294 -16.88 -7.37 31.38
N HIS A 295 -16.25 -8.54 31.23
CA HIS A 295 -16.92 -9.82 31.46
C HIS A 295 -17.44 -9.95 32.89
N THR A 296 -16.62 -9.64 33.90
CA THR A 296 -17.07 -9.65 35.29
C THR A 296 -18.23 -8.67 35.53
N ALA A 297 -18.20 -7.49 34.91
CA ALA A 297 -19.29 -6.51 35.00
C ALA A 297 -20.59 -7.04 34.35
N HIS A 298 -20.50 -7.66 33.18
CA HIS A 298 -21.62 -8.28 32.48
C HIS A 298 -22.23 -9.43 33.27
N GLU A 299 -21.41 -10.34 33.80
CA GLU A 299 -21.87 -11.45 34.64
C GLU A 299 -22.63 -10.95 35.87
N ARG A 300 -22.07 -9.94 36.56
CA ARG A 300 -22.73 -9.32 37.72
C ARG A 300 -24.05 -8.67 37.34
N LEU A 301 -24.09 -7.93 36.22
CA LEU A 301 -25.31 -7.30 35.73
C LEU A 301 -26.37 -8.33 35.38
N GLN A 302 -26.03 -9.37 34.63
CA GLN A 302 -26.93 -10.46 34.25
C GLN A 302 -27.50 -11.17 35.48
N LEU A 303 -26.65 -11.49 36.45
CA LEU A 303 -27.08 -12.13 37.70
C LEU A 303 -28.12 -11.28 38.44
N GLN A 304 -27.86 -9.98 38.61
CA GLN A 304 -28.77 -9.08 39.32
C GLN A 304 -30.06 -8.82 38.53
N LYS A 305 -29.94 -8.60 37.21
CA LYS A 305 -31.10 -8.46 36.31
C LYS A 305 -31.99 -9.70 36.40
N ASN A 306 -31.44 -10.90 36.23
CA ASN A 306 -32.21 -12.14 36.22
C ASN A 306 -32.89 -12.41 37.55
N LYS A 307 -32.21 -12.10 38.67
CA LYS A 307 -32.81 -12.16 40.00
C LYS A 307 -34.02 -11.21 40.12
N ALA A 308 -33.84 -9.93 39.79
CA ALA A 308 -34.90 -8.93 39.88
C ALA A 308 -36.07 -9.25 38.93
N MET A 309 -35.78 -9.69 37.69
CA MET A 309 -36.81 -10.10 36.73
C MET A 309 -37.63 -11.28 37.24
N LYS A 310 -37.00 -12.26 37.92
CA LYS A 310 -37.71 -13.39 38.53
C LYS A 310 -38.64 -12.94 39.67
N GLU A 311 -38.20 -11.98 40.49
CA GLU A 311 -39.02 -11.40 41.57
C GLU A 311 -40.21 -10.61 41.00
N MET A 312 -39.98 -9.78 39.97
CA MET A 312 -41.04 -9.03 39.29
C MET A 312 -42.03 -9.94 38.59
N GLU A 313 -41.57 -11.00 37.91
CA GLU A 313 -42.43 -12.00 37.27
C GLU A 313 -43.37 -12.67 38.28
N ALA A 314 -42.84 -13.09 39.43
CA ALA A 314 -43.67 -13.63 40.51
C ALA A 314 -44.70 -12.59 41.01
N THR A 315 -44.32 -11.32 41.07
CA THR A 315 -45.20 -10.22 41.51
C THR A 315 -46.31 -9.96 40.49
N TRP A 316 -46.01 -9.93 39.18
CA TRP A 316 -47.00 -9.81 38.12
C TRP A 316 -47.98 -10.98 38.12
N GLN A 317 -47.50 -12.21 38.33
CA GLN A 317 -48.34 -13.40 38.45
C GLN A 317 -49.24 -13.42 39.69
N LEU A 318 -48.82 -12.76 40.79
CA LEU A 318 -49.68 -12.56 41.95
C LEU A 318 -50.72 -11.47 41.69
N ALA A 319 -50.34 -10.40 41.01
CA ALA A 319 -51.24 -9.30 40.64
C ALA A 319 -52.43 -9.77 39.79
N THR A 320 -52.23 -10.74 38.88
CA THR A 320 -53.31 -11.31 38.06
C THR A 320 -54.31 -12.16 38.85
N ARG A 321 -53.97 -12.56 40.08
CA ARG A 321 -54.85 -13.36 40.96
C ARG A 321 -55.62 -12.49 41.96
N LEU A 322 -55.34 -11.20 42.02
CA LEU A 322 -56.11 -10.29 42.87
C LEU A 322 -57.45 -9.97 42.19
N PRO A 323 -58.58 -10.09 42.91
CA PRO A 323 -59.92 -9.86 42.39
C PRO A 323 -60.22 -8.38 42.14
#